data_AF-A0A969LRR3-F1
#
_entry.id   AF-A0A969LRR3-F1
#
_cell.length_a   1.000
_cell.length_b   1.000
_cell.length_c   1.000
_cell.angle_alpha   90.00
_cell.angle_beta   90.00
_cell.angle_gamma   90.00
#
_symmetry.space_group_name_H-M   'P 1'
#
loop_
_entity.id
_entity.type
_entity.pdbx_description
1 polymer ?
#
loop_
_entity_poly.entity_id
_entity_poly.type
_entity_poly.pdbx_seq_one_letter_code
_entity_poly.pdbx_strand_id
1 'polypeptide(L)'
;NLGTALAQTAMRVRGGSSLAQSRLLLRAYVNDYLYSTIVRPQIRERYGALTLDTDMARRELLEYLRAVFNPKRLSSGMCFELLGADFPWARSFEVRLDVNVRPASAQGCPWSALS
;
A
#
# COMPACT_ATOMS: atom_id res chain seq x y z
N ASN A 1 -6.36 -9.64 6.06
CA ASN A 1 -6.73 -11.08 6.02
C ASN A 1 -6.16 -11.79 7.25
N LEU A 2 -6.34 -13.12 7.38
CA LEU A 2 -5.79 -13.91 8.49
C LEU A 2 -4.25 -13.79 8.60
N GLY A 3 -3.55 -13.71 7.46
CA GLY A 3 -2.10 -13.53 7.39
C GLY A 3 -1.62 -12.22 8.02
N THR A 4 -2.30 -11.10 7.78
CA THR A 4 -2.01 -9.81 8.40
C THR A 4 -2.21 -9.84 9.91
N ALA A 5 -3.30 -10.46 10.37
CA ALA A 5 -3.58 -10.61 11.80
C ALA A 5 -2.50 -11.48 12.49
N LEU A 6 -2.09 -12.58 11.86
CA LEU A 6 -1.02 -13.45 12.34
C LEU A 6 0.34 -12.74 12.36
N ALA A 7 0.67 -11.97 11.32
CA ALA A 7 1.89 -11.18 11.25
C ALA A 7 1.93 -10.10 12.35
N GLN A 8 0.82 -9.42 12.61
CA GLN A 8 0.69 -8.44 13.70
C GLN A 8 0.86 -9.09 15.06
N THR A 9 0.23 -10.24 15.31
CA THR A 9 0.36 -10.98 16.57
C THR A 9 1.79 -11.49 16.78
N ALA A 10 2.42 -12.06 15.74
CA ALA A 10 3.79 -12.56 15.81
C ALA A 10 4.80 -11.44 16.13
N MET A 11 4.61 -10.23 15.59
CA MET A 11 5.47 -9.09 15.90
C MET A 11 5.22 -8.51 17.30
N ARG A 12 3.98 -8.47 17.77
CA ARG A 12 3.66 -8.02 19.15
C ARG A 12 4.29 -8.95 20.19
N VAL A 13 4.23 -10.26 19.95
CA VAL A 13 4.86 -11.27 20.82
C VAL A 13 6.39 -11.17 20.81
N ARG A 14 6.99 -10.73 19.69
CA ARG A 14 8.46 -10.58 19.55
C ARG A 14 9.01 -9.19 19.91
N GLY A 15 8.18 -8.27 20.41
CA GLY A 15 8.61 -6.90 20.71
C GLY A 15 9.01 -6.07 19.48
N GLY A 16 8.45 -6.37 18.30
CA GLY A 16 8.82 -5.73 17.04
C GLY A 16 8.51 -4.22 17.01
N SER A 17 9.38 -3.44 16.35
CA SER A 17 9.27 -1.98 16.30
C SER A 17 7.92 -1.51 15.73
N SER A 18 7.35 -0.44 16.29
CA SER A 18 6.08 0.15 15.83
C SER A 18 6.10 0.48 14.34
N LEU A 19 7.25 0.90 13.81
CA LEU A 19 7.46 1.18 12.39
C LEU A 19 7.33 -0.06 11.51
N ALA A 20 7.89 -1.21 11.92
CA ALA A 20 7.78 -2.45 11.16
C ALA A 20 6.31 -2.92 11.10
N GLN A 21 5.60 -2.81 12.23
CA GLN A 21 4.17 -3.12 12.30
C GLN A 21 3.34 -2.20 11.39
N SER A 22 3.61 -0.89 11.42
CA SER A 22 2.91 0.08 10.58
C SER A 22 3.21 -0.11 9.08
N ARG A 23 4.43 -0.49 8.69
CA ARG A 23 4.75 -0.85 7.29
C ARG A 23 3.95 -2.07 6.82
N LEU A 24 3.85 -3.10 7.65
CA LEU A 24 3.09 -4.30 7.32
C LEU A 24 1.59 -4.01 7.25
N LEU A 25 1.06 -3.21 8.17
CA LEU A 25 -0.33 -2.74 8.12
C LEU A 25 -0.61 -1.97 6.82
N LEU A 26 0.27 -1.04 6.44
CA LEU A 26 0.13 -0.28 5.20
C LEU A 26 0.12 -1.21 3.99
N ARG A 27 1.08 -2.14 3.89
CA ARG A 27 1.15 -3.10 2.78
C ARG A 27 -0.10 -3.95 2.67
N ALA A 28 -0.58 -4.48 3.80
CA ALA A 28 -1.80 -5.27 3.83
C ALA A 28 -3.03 -4.45 3.43
N TYR A 29 -3.18 -3.23 3.96
CA TYR A 29 -4.29 -2.37 3.58
C TYR A 29 -4.29 -2.04 2.09
N VAL A 30 -3.13 -1.71 1.53
CA VAL A 30 -3.03 -1.33 0.11
C VAL A 30 -3.23 -2.55 -0.79
N ASN A 31 -2.60 -3.69 -0.50
CA ASN A 31 -2.71 -4.88 -1.35
C ASN A 31 -4.05 -5.61 -1.19
N ASP A 32 -4.45 -5.90 0.05
CA ASP A 32 -5.61 -6.76 0.32
C ASP A 32 -6.93 -6.01 0.17
N TYR A 33 -6.95 -4.71 0.42
CA TYR A 33 -8.16 -3.90 0.31
C TYR A 33 -8.12 -3.02 -0.95
N LEU A 34 -7.28 -1.99 -1.00
CA LEU A 34 -7.36 -1.01 -2.10
C LEU A 34 -7.10 -1.65 -3.47
N TYR A 35 -6.02 -2.41 -3.61
CA TYR A 35 -5.67 -3.06 -4.86
C TYR A 35 -6.71 -4.11 -5.22
N SER A 36 -6.92 -5.09 -4.35
CA SER A 36 -7.78 -6.23 -4.66
C SER A 36 -9.24 -5.87 -4.93
N THR A 37 -9.77 -4.85 -4.26
CA THR A 37 -11.21 -4.48 -4.36
C THR A 37 -11.50 -3.31 -5.29
N ILE A 38 -10.55 -2.37 -5.46
CA ILE A 38 -10.79 -1.12 -6.20
C ILE A 38 -9.96 -1.04 -7.48
N VAL A 39 -8.63 -1.21 -7.37
CA VAL A 39 -7.71 -0.91 -8.49
C VAL A 39 -7.58 -2.08 -9.47
N ARG A 40 -7.56 -3.31 -8.98
CA ARG A 40 -7.35 -4.51 -9.80
C ARG A 40 -8.38 -4.66 -10.93
N PRO A 41 -9.69 -4.44 -10.73
CA PRO A 41 -10.67 -4.46 -11.82
C PRO A 41 -10.32 -3.47 -12.95
N GLN A 42 -9.95 -2.24 -12.58
CA GLN A 42 -9.61 -1.17 -13.53
C GLN A 42 -8.36 -1.52 -14.35
N ILE A 43 -7.32 -2.05 -13.69
CA ILE A 43 -6.11 -2.55 -14.37
C ILE A 43 -6.45 -3.68 -15.34
N ARG A 44 -7.29 -4.63 -14.93
CA ARG A 44 -7.67 -5.77 -15.79
C ARG A 44 -8.53 -5.35 -16.97
N GLU A 45 -9.39 -4.35 -16.79
CA GLU A 45 -10.18 -3.76 -17.88
C GLU A 45 -9.27 -3.07 -18.90
N ARG A 46 -8.29 -2.29 -18.43
CA ARG A 46 -7.38 -1.52 -19.30
C ARG A 46 -6.35 -2.39 -20.04
N TYR A 47 -5.76 -3.37 -19.35
CA TYR A 47 -4.63 -4.15 -19.88
C TYR A 47 -5.00 -5.58 -20.29
N GLY A 48 -6.20 -6.06 -19.95
CA GLY A 48 -6.64 -7.42 -20.29
C GLY A 48 -5.68 -8.51 -19.82
N ALA A 49 -5.26 -9.37 -20.75
CA ALA A 49 -4.31 -10.47 -20.52
C ALA A 49 -2.84 -10.11 -20.85
N LEU A 50 -2.56 -8.83 -21.16
CA LEU A 50 -1.22 -8.37 -21.50
C LEU A 50 -0.24 -8.56 -20.33
N THR A 51 1.04 -8.73 -20.66
CA THR A 51 2.13 -8.69 -19.67
C THR A 51 2.22 -7.29 -19.07
N LEU A 52 2.06 -7.21 -17.74
CA LEU A 52 2.08 -5.95 -16.99
C LEU A 52 3.50 -5.46 -16.65
N ASP A 53 4.53 -6.08 -17.25
CA ASP A 53 5.94 -5.73 -17.05
C ASP A 53 6.36 -4.57 -17.96
N THR A 54 5.65 -3.44 -17.83
CA THR A 54 5.99 -2.21 -18.57
C THR A 54 6.07 -1.03 -17.60
N ASP A 55 6.89 -0.04 -17.92
CA ASP A 55 6.99 1.19 -17.13
C ASP A 55 5.67 1.99 -17.13
N MET A 56 4.86 1.85 -18.18
CA MET A 56 3.54 2.46 -18.27
C MET A 56 2.58 1.82 -17.27
N ALA A 57 2.47 0.49 -17.25
CA ALA A 57 1.62 -0.23 -16.31
C ALA A 57 2.00 0.03 -14.84
N ARG A 58 3.30 0.09 -14.53
CA ARG A 58 3.79 0.42 -13.18
C ARG A 58 3.45 1.85 -12.75
N ARG A 59 3.60 2.82 -13.65
CA ARG A 59 3.21 4.22 -13.38
C ARG A 59 1.71 4.35 -13.13
N GLU A 60 0.89 3.79 -14.01
CA GLU A 60 -0.57 3.86 -13.86
C GLU A 60 -1.06 3.13 -12.61
N LEU A 61 -0.47 1.98 -12.26
CA LEU A 61 -0.77 1.30 -11.00
C LEU A 61 -0.56 2.23 -9.79
N LEU A 62 0.60 2.90 -9.74
CA LEU A 62 0.92 3.82 -8.64
C LEU A 62 -0.05 5.01 -8.60
N GLU A 63 -0.42 5.56 -9.76
CA GLU A 63 -1.40 6.65 -9.87
C GLU A 63 -2.77 6.23 -9.36
N TYR A 64 -3.30 5.08 -9.81
CA TYR A 64 -4.58 4.56 -9.33
C TYR A 64 -4.56 4.31 -7.83
N LEU A 65 -3.49 3.71 -7.30
CA LEU A 65 -3.35 3.48 -5.87
C LEU A 65 -3.34 4.80 -5.09
N ARG A 66 -2.58 5.81 -5.54
CA ARG A 66 -2.52 7.13 -4.89
C ARG A 66 -3.87 7.86 -4.93
N ALA A 67 -4.61 7.75 -6.03
CA ALA A 67 -5.91 8.40 -6.18
C ALA A 67 -6.94 7.89 -5.15
N VAL A 68 -6.88 6.61 -4.78
CA VAL A 68 -7.80 6.00 -3.80
C VAL A 68 -7.22 5.88 -2.40
N PHE A 69 -5.93 6.16 -2.22
CA PHE A 69 -5.26 6.03 -0.94
C PHE A 69 -5.63 7.16 0.01
N ASN A 70 -6.31 6.80 1.10
CA ASN A 70 -6.60 7.72 2.20
C ASN A 70 -5.81 7.32 3.48
N PRO A 71 -4.68 7.98 3.78
CA PRO A 71 -3.82 7.62 4.90
C PRO A 71 -4.49 7.82 6.27
N LYS A 72 -5.53 8.66 6.37
CA LYS A 72 -6.27 8.90 7.64
C LYS A 72 -6.96 7.65 8.17
N ARG A 73 -7.18 6.63 7.33
CA ARG A 73 -7.82 5.36 7.72
C ARG A 73 -6.90 4.39 8.49
N LEU A 74 -5.57 4.60 8.48
CA LEU A 74 -4.62 3.63 9.03
C LEU A 74 -4.17 3.91 10.47
N SER A 75 -3.95 5.18 10.86
CA SER A 75 -3.71 5.59 12.26
C SER A 75 -3.50 7.10 12.38
N SER A 76 -3.93 7.70 13.49
CA SER A 76 -3.46 9.00 13.98
C SER A 76 -2.08 8.83 14.62
N GLY A 77 -1.02 9.39 14.04
CA GLY A 77 0.33 9.36 14.63
C GLY A 77 1.43 8.79 13.74
N MET A 78 1.09 8.23 12.59
CA MET A 78 2.04 7.81 11.56
C MET A 78 1.71 8.51 10.23
N CYS A 79 2.74 8.89 9.50
CA CYS A 79 2.65 9.32 8.12
C CYS A 79 2.98 8.13 7.21
N PHE A 80 2.07 7.88 6.27
CA PHE A 80 2.18 6.80 5.28
C PHE A 80 2.32 7.41 3.89
N GLU A 81 3.19 6.84 3.08
CA GLU A 81 3.40 7.27 1.70
C GLU A 81 3.66 6.05 0.81
N LEU A 82 3.08 6.10 -0.40
CA LEU A 82 3.32 5.13 -1.47
C LEU A 82 4.38 5.71 -2.41
N LEU A 83 5.60 5.16 -2.37
CA LEU A 83 6.72 5.60 -3.19
C LEU A 83 6.70 4.94 -4.57
N GLY A 84 6.32 3.65 -4.61
CA GLY A 84 6.30 2.86 -5.82
C GLY A 84 5.37 1.66 -5.72
N ALA A 85 4.95 1.16 -6.87
CA ALA A 85 4.16 -0.06 -7.00
C ALA A 85 4.56 -0.82 -8.28
N ASP A 86 4.60 -2.15 -8.21
CA ASP A 86 4.81 -3.00 -9.38
C ASP A 86 4.01 -4.29 -9.33
N PHE A 87 3.97 -4.96 -10.49
CA PHE A 87 3.32 -6.25 -10.68
C PHE A 87 4.38 -7.36 -10.59
N PRO A 88 4.50 -8.05 -9.45
CA PRO A 88 5.36 -9.21 -9.37
C PRO A 88 4.93 -10.23 -10.45
N TRP A 89 5.92 -10.80 -11.12
CA TRP A 89 5.73 -11.80 -12.18
C TRP A 89 4.95 -11.29 -13.40
N ALA A 90 4.83 -9.98 -13.59
CA ALA A 90 4.05 -9.37 -14.70
C ALA A 90 2.55 -9.71 -14.66
N ARG A 91 2.00 -10.06 -13.48
CA ARG A 91 0.59 -10.47 -13.30
C ARG A 91 -0.15 -9.57 -12.32
N SER A 92 -1.47 -9.52 -12.47
CA SER A 92 -2.37 -8.71 -11.62
C SER A 92 -2.90 -9.46 -10.40
N PHE A 93 -2.17 -10.44 -9.85
CA PHE A 93 -2.66 -11.19 -8.68
C PHE A 93 -2.47 -10.43 -7.38
N GLU A 94 -1.30 -9.81 -7.22
CA GLU A 94 -0.92 -8.99 -6.07
C GLU A 94 -0.03 -7.84 -6.57
N VAL A 95 0.29 -6.90 -5.69
CA VAL A 95 1.21 -5.81 -5.98
C VAL A 95 2.34 -5.76 -4.97
N ARG A 96 3.54 -5.49 -5.47
CA ARG A 96 4.68 -5.16 -4.62
C ARG A 96 4.69 -3.65 -4.41
N LEU A 97 4.89 -3.24 -3.16
CA LEU A 97 4.81 -1.84 -2.76
C LEU A 97 6.12 -1.39 -2.15
N ASP A 98 6.60 -0.25 -2.63
CA ASP A 98 7.59 0.56 -1.93
C ASP A 98 6.86 1.63 -1.12
N VAL A 99 7.13 1.65 0.18
CA VAL A 99 6.37 2.45 1.15
C VAL A 99 7.27 3.11 2.16
N ASN A 100 6.96 4.37 2.45
CA ASN A 100 7.55 5.09 3.56
C ASN A 100 6.57 5.17 4.72
N VAL A 101 7.08 4.91 5.92
CA VAL A 101 6.32 5.02 7.17
C VAL A 101 7.21 5.71 8.19
N ARG A 102 6.70 6.81 8.74
CA ARG A 102 7.41 7.63 9.74
C ARG A 102 6.43 8.14 10.80
N PRO A 103 6.89 8.43 12.03
CA PRO A 103 6.05 9.08 13.02
C PRO A 103 5.57 10.46 12.53
N ALA A 104 4.35 10.83 12.88
CA ALA A 104 3.85 12.17 12.70
C ALA A 104 4.54 13.09 13.73
N SER A 105 5.67 13.69 13.35
CA SER A 105 6.34 14.73 14.14
C SER A 105 5.56 16.05 14.08
N ALA A 106 5.92 17.03 14.92
CA ALA A 106 5.28 18.36 15.00
C ALA A 106 5.19 19.13 13.65
N GLN A 107 6.00 18.77 12.65
CA GLN A 107 5.98 19.34 11.29
C GLN A 107 4.89 18.72 10.36
N GLY A 108 4.09 17.78 10.86
CA GLY A 108 2.94 17.21 10.14
C GLY A 108 3.29 16.13 9.11
N CYS A 109 2.25 15.49 8.59
CA CYS A 109 2.34 14.57 7.45
C CYS A 109 2.20 15.36 6.15
N PRO A 110 2.83 14.94 5.03
CA PRO A 110 2.77 15.71 3.79
C PRO A 110 1.34 15.86 3.24
N TRP A 111 0.43 14.97 3.65
CA TRP A 111 -1.00 15.02 3.33
C TRP A 111 -1.86 15.82 4.33
N SER A 112 -1.30 16.38 5.41
CA SER A 112 -2.08 17.16 6.40
C SER A 112 -2.41 18.59 5.95
N ALA A 113 -1.85 19.05 4.83
CA ALA A 113 -2.13 20.37 4.24
C ALA A 113 -3.26 20.36 3.19
N LEU A 114 -3.81 19.18 2.86
CA LEU A 114 -4.92 19.01 1.93
C LEU A 114 -6.18 18.67 2.74
N SER A 115 -6.80 19.71 3.31
CA SER A 115 -8.11 19.68 3.96
C SER A 115 -8.94 20.84 3.46
#